data_AF-A0A516GJ93-F1
#
_entry.id   AF-A0A516GJ93-F1
#
_cell.length_a   1.000
_cell.length_b   1.000
_cell.length_c   1.000
_cell.angle_alpha   90.00
_cell.angle_beta   90.00
_cell.angle_gamma   90.00
#
_symmetry.space_group_name_H-M   'P 1'
#
loop_
_entity.id
_entity.type
_entity.pdbx_description
1 polymer ?
#
loop_
_entity_poly.entity_id
_entity_poly.type
_entity_poly.pdbx_seq_one_letter_code
_entity_poly.pdbx_strand_id
1 'polypeptide(L)'
;MNFIQRMVHKPKSITLVDYENISKKFISYCEELTKRDYCFVFYSKADNTMQFEKVNELLQLDCKVEFIQVINGSANALDFQMSSYLGYFLQEFPKSQFVLLSNDKGFDPVVKHWITKGYNVRQDFLSLRNDPPKSSSAHHKPAPKQPKHHPQKTRLDQVIYNIVGSNVKPADRSKVKGIFYASQSKDELRHKLYDAFGPDRGSSYYKYLRDQMDHK
;
A
#
# COMPACT_ATOMS: atom_id res chain seq x y z
N MET A 1 20.59 -22.90 -8.59
CA MET A 1 20.56 -21.91 -9.70
C MET A 1 19.96 -20.62 -9.19
N ASN A 2 20.63 -19.49 -9.40
CA ASN A 2 20.06 -18.17 -9.10
C ASN A 2 18.91 -17.85 -10.08
N PHE A 3 18.04 -16.89 -9.74
CA PHE A 3 16.86 -16.58 -10.56
C PHE A 3 17.20 -16.19 -12.00
N ILE A 4 18.26 -15.39 -12.17
CA ILE A 4 18.74 -14.91 -13.46
C ILE A 4 19.07 -16.07 -14.41
N GLN A 5 19.69 -17.13 -13.89
CA GLN A 5 19.98 -18.36 -14.65
C GLN A 5 18.73 -19.12 -15.11
N ARG A 6 17.55 -18.87 -14.51
CA ARG A 6 16.27 -19.49 -14.91
C ARG A 6 15.54 -18.69 -16.00
N MET A 7 16.02 -17.49 -16.35
CA MET A 7 15.39 -16.68 -17.38
C MET A 7 15.63 -17.27 -18.77
N VAL A 8 14.55 -17.61 -19.47
CA VAL A 8 14.61 -18.11 -20.85
C VAL A 8 14.91 -16.99 -21.85
N HIS A 9 14.46 -15.77 -21.55
CA HIS A 9 14.64 -14.60 -22.41
C HIS A 9 15.17 -13.42 -21.60
N LYS A 10 15.91 -12.52 -22.26
CA LYS A 10 16.24 -11.23 -21.66
C LYS A 10 14.96 -10.46 -21.32
N PRO A 11 14.84 -9.89 -20.11
CA PRO A 11 13.62 -9.24 -19.67
C PRO A 11 13.33 -7.99 -20.49
N LYS A 12 12.06 -7.80 -20.87
CA LYS A 12 11.55 -6.52 -21.38
C LYS A 12 11.45 -5.52 -20.24
N SER A 13 10.83 -5.94 -19.14
CA SER A 13 10.72 -5.14 -17.93
C SER A 13 10.93 -5.97 -16.67
N ILE A 14 11.41 -5.29 -15.63
CA ILE A 14 11.54 -5.79 -14.27
C ILE A 14 10.81 -4.81 -13.34
N THR A 15 9.80 -5.32 -12.63
CA THR A 15 9.04 -4.58 -11.63
C THR A 15 9.44 -5.06 -10.24
N LEU A 16 9.89 -4.16 -9.36
CA LEU A 16 10.08 -4.44 -7.94
C LEU A 16 8.86 -3.90 -7.20
N VAL A 17 8.16 -4.80 -6.50
CA VAL A 17 6.83 -4.55 -5.95
C VAL A 17 6.91 -4.53 -4.44
N ASP A 18 6.49 -3.41 -3.87
CA ASP A 18 6.20 -3.28 -2.45
C ASP A 18 4.79 -3.84 -2.17
N TYR A 19 4.73 -5.05 -1.62
CA TYR A 19 3.45 -5.77 -1.47
C TYR A 19 2.53 -5.12 -0.43
N GLU A 20 3.09 -4.54 0.64
CA GLU A 20 2.33 -3.91 1.73
C GLU A 20 1.40 -2.83 1.19
N ASN A 21 1.83 -2.12 0.14
CA ASN A 21 1.11 -0.99 -0.41
C ASN A 21 0.13 -1.32 -1.55
N ILE A 22 0.15 -2.54 -2.13
CA ILE A 22 -0.42 -2.79 -3.48
C ILE A 22 -1.29 -4.07 -3.58
N SER A 23 -1.45 -4.82 -2.49
CA SER A 23 -2.04 -6.18 -2.42
C SER A 23 -3.42 -6.42 -3.10
N LYS A 24 -4.21 -5.39 -3.41
CA LYS A 24 -5.54 -5.51 -4.04
C LYS A 24 -5.58 -5.31 -5.57
N LYS A 25 -4.63 -4.57 -6.14
CA LYS A 25 -4.61 -4.26 -7.58
C LYS A 25 -3.47 -4.96 -8.33
N PHE A 26 -2.58 -5.65 -7.62
CA PHE A 26 -1.40 -6.28 -8.20
C PHE A 26 -1.72 -7.30 -9.30
N ILE A 27 -2.79 -8.08 -9.14
CA ILE A 27 -3.17 -9.10 -10.13
C ILE A 27 -3.58 -8.44 -11.44
N SER A 28 -4.42 -7.40 -11.40
CA SER A 28 -4.78 -6.61 -12.58
C SER A 28 -3.59 -5.92 -13.25
N TYR A 29 -2.60 -5.47 -12.47
CA TYR A 29 -1.34 -4.97 -13.05
C TYR A 29 -0.62 -6.07 -13.85
N CYS A 30 -0.60 -7.30 -13.31
CA CYS A 30 0.07 -8.43 -13.95
C CYS A 30 -0.69 -9.00 -15.16
N GLU A 31 -2.00 -8.80 -15.28
CA GLU A 31 -2.80 -9.18 -16.47
C GLU A 31 -2.37 -8.42 -17.73
N GLU A 32 -1.80 -7.22 -17.58
CA GLU A 32 -1.28 -6.40 -18.68
C GLU A 32 0.15 -6.80 -19.11
N LEU A 33 0.77 -7.75 -18.39
CA LEU A 33 2.17 -8.13 -18.57
C LEU A 33 2.35 -9.39 -19.42
N THR A 34 3.54 -9.52 -20.01
CA THR A 34 3.88 -10.63 -20.92
C THR A 34 4.93 -11.56 -20.31
N LYS A 35 5.25 -12.65 -21.02
CA LYS A 35 6.28 -13.65 -20.64
C LYS A 35 7.71 -13.10 -20.50
N ARG A 36 7.97 -11.88 -20.98
CA ARG A 36 9.27 -11.19 -20.81
C ARG A 36 9.24 -10.13 -19.71
N ASP A 37 8.12 -9.99 -19.00
CA ASP A 37 7.97 -9.07 -17.88
C ASP A 37 8.07 -9.86 -16.57
N TYR A 38 8.90 -9.35 -15.67
CA TYR A 38 9.26 -10.03 -14.43
C TYR A 38 8.89 -9.15 -13.24
N CYS A 39 8.19 -9.71 -12.26
CA CYS A 39 7.76 -9.04 -11.04
C CYS A 39 8.45 -9.69 -9.84
N PHE A 40 9.12 -8.89 -9.02
CA PHE A 40 9.72 -9.32 -7.76
C PHE A 40 8.96 -8.67 -6.61
N VAL A 41 8.24 -9.49 -5.87
CA VAL A 41 7.30 -9.04 -4.85
C VAL A 41 7.93 -9.18 -3.49
N PHE A 42 8.25 -8.04 -2.88
CA PHE A 42 8.82 -7.94 -1.55
C PHE A 42 7.70 -7.95 -0.52
N TYR A 43 7.74 -8.88 0.43
CA TYR A 43 6.71 -9.05 1.46
C TYR A 43 7.31 -9.28 2.85
N SER A 44 6.61 -8.83 3.88
CA SER A 44 6.99 -9.07 5.28
C SER A 44 6.35 -10.37 5.80
N LYS A 45 6.99 -11.03 6.77
CA LYS A 45 6.45 -12.24 7.41
C LYS A 45 5.13 -12.00 8.18
N ALA A 46 4.83 -10.74 8.53
CA ALA A 46 3.59 -10.38 9.21
C ALA A 46 2.39 -10.37 8.25
N ASP A 47 2.63 -10.24 6.94
CA ASP A 47 1.60 -10.21 5.89
C ASP A 47 1.25 -11.62 5.41
N ASN A 48 0.90 -12.50 6.34
CA ASN A 48 0.57 -13.92 6.10
C ASN A 48 -0.76 -14.13 5.33
N THR A 49 -1.18 -13.17 4.51
CA THR A 49 -2.49 -13.10 3.84
C THR A 49 -2.40 -13.18 2.32
N MET A 50 -1.38 -13.85 1.78
CA MET A 50 -1.49 -14.35 0.42
C MET A 50 -2.42 -15.56 0.42
N GLN A 51 -3.72 -15.28 0.32
CA GLN A 51 -4.76 -16.29 0.24
C GLN A 51 -4.49 -17.20 -0.96
N PHE A 52 -4.73 -18.51 -0.80
CA PHE A 52 -4.39 -19.54 -1.78
C PHE A 52 -5.01 -19.25 -3.16
N GLU A 53 -6.18 -18.61 -3.18
CA GLU A 53 -6.89 -18.16 -4.37
C GLU A 53 -6.04 -17.20 -5.22
N LYS A 54 -5.33 -16.25 -4.57
CA LYS A 54 -4.43 -15.32 -5.27
C LYS A 54 -3.22 -16.04 -5.86
N VAL A 55 -2.73 -17.10 -5.22
CA VAL A 55 -1.62 -17.90 -5.75
C VAL A 55 -2.04 -18.59 -7.03
N ASN A 56 -3.26 -19.16 -7.08
CA ASN A 56 -3.77 -19.79 -8.29
C ASN A 56 -3.95 -18.79 -9.44
N GLU A 57 -4.47 -17.58 -9.15
CA GLU A 57 -4.56 -16.51 -10.14
C GLU A 57 -3.19 -16.12 -10.69
N LEU A 58 -2.18 -15.96 -9.83
CA LEU A 58 -0.80 -15.66 -10.25
C LEU A 58 -0.16 -16.74 -11.13
N LEU A 59 -0.50 -18.01 -10.91
CA LEU A 59 -0.01 -19.14 -11.72
C LEU A 59 -0.58 -19.13 -13.14
N GLN A 60 -1.73 -18.49 -13.38
CA GLN A 60 -2.35 -18.38 -14.71
C GLN A 60 -1.83 -17.19 -15.53
N LEU A 61 -1.02 -16.32 -14.93
CA LEU A 61 -0.50 -15.12 -15.61
C LEU A 61 0.68 -15.45 -16.50
N ASP A 62 0.79 -14.72 -17.61
CA ASP A 62 1.89 -14.89 -18.55
C ASP A 62 3.21 -14.34 -18.00
N CYS A 63 3.16 -13.32 -17.14
CA CYS A 63 4.34 -12.74 -16.51
C CYS A 63 4.97 -13.67 -15.47
N LYS A 64 6.23 -13.39 -15.12
CA LYS A 64 6.96 -14.19 -14.12
C LYS A 64 6.99 -13.45 -12.80
N VAL A 65 6.46 -14.07 -11.75
CA VAL A 65 6.39 -13.50 -10.40
C VAL A 65 7.29 -14.28 -9.46
N GLU A 66 8.20 -13.61 -8.75
CA GLU A 66 9.05 -14.17 -7.71
C GLU A 66 8.77 -13.43 -6.38
N PHE A 67 8.60 -14.18 -5.30
CA PHE A 67 8.37 -13.63 -3.98
C PHE A 67 9.68 -13.56 -3.18
N ILE A 68 9.98 -12.39 -2.64
CA ILE A 68 11.17 -12.13 -1.84
C ILE A 68 10.73 -11.73 -0.44
N GLN A 69 11.03 -12.58 0.53
CA GLN A 69 10.77 -12.24 1.93
C GLN A 69 11.78 -11.16 2.37
N VAL A 70 11.27 -10.05 2.87
CA VAL A 70 12.09 -8.96 3.42
C VAL A 70 12.72 -9.42 4.73
N ILE A 71 14.03 -9.23 4.85
CA ILE A 71 14.74 -9.37 6.12
C ILE A 71 14.47 -8.13 6.96
N ASN A 72 13.64 -8.26 7.98
CA ASN A 72 13.31 -7.17 8.90
C ASN A 72 14.40 -6.96 9.95
N GLY A 73 14.43 -5.76 10.57
CA GLY A 73 15.39 -5.47 11.66
C GLY A 73 15.74 -3.99 11.82
N SER A 74 15.29 -3.13 10.90
CA SER A 74 15.45 -1.68 10.98
C SER A 74 14.27 -0.98 10.31
N ALA A 75 14.08 0.31 10.61
CA ALA A 75 13.25 1.16 9.77
C ALA A 75 13.86 1.18 8.35
N ASN A 76 13.01 1.12 7.32
CA ASN A 76 13.40 1.13 5.90
C ASN A 76 14.11 -0.16 5.40
N ALA A 77 14.00 -1.27 6.12
CA ALA A 77 14.60 -2.55 5.70
C ALA A 77 14.15 -3.00 4.30
N LEU A 78 12.88 -2.74 3.95
CA LEU A 78 12.34 -2.95 2.61
C LEU A 78 13.08 -2.10 1.57
N ASP A 79 13.17 -0.79 1.79
CA ASP A 79 13.74 0.18 0.86
C ASP A 79 15.19 -0.15 0.51
N PHE A 80 15.98 -0.54 1.53
CA PHE A 80 17.37 -0.96 1.32
C PHE A 80 17.47 -2.23 0.48
N GLN A 81 16.62 -3.23 0.75
CA GLN A 81 16.62 -4.48 -0.01
C GLN A 81 16.13 -4.26 -1.45
N MET A 82 15.03 -3.53 -1.65
CA MET A 82 14.53 -3.18 -2.99
C MET A 82 15.56 -2.36 -3.79
N SER A 83 16.18 -1.36 -3.18
CA SER A 83 17.22 -0.54 -3.84
C SER A 83 18.46 -1.37 -4.21
N SER A 84 18.83 -2.34 -3.37
CA SER A 84 19.94 -3.26 -3.65
C SER A 84 19.64 -4.19 -4.83
N TYR A 85 18.42 -4.75 -4.88
CA TYR A 85 17.95 -5.55 -6.00
C TYR A 85 17.84 -4.73 -7.30
N LEU A 86 17.39 -3.48 -7.23
CA LEU A 86 17.37 -2.58 -8.38
C LEU A 86 18.76 -2.44 -8.99
N GLY A 87 19.78 -2.14 -8.17
CA GLY A 87 21.17 -2.06 -8.64
C GLY A 87 21.67 -3.36 -9.26
N TYR A 88 21.37 -4.51 -8.63
CA TYR A 88 21.71 -5.83 -9.16
C TYR A 88 21.12 -6.07 -10.56
N PHE A 89 19.84 -5.79 -10.77
CA PHE A 89 19.21 -6.03 -12.07
C PHE A 89 19.59 -5.00 -13.13
N LEU A 90 19.84 -3.74 -12.75
CA LEU A 90 20.33 -2.71 -13.67
C LEU A 90 21.65 -3.13 -14.31
N GLN A 91 22.55 -3.71 -13.51
CA GLN A 91 23.84 -4.19 -13.99
C GLN A 91 23.69 -5.38 -14.95
N GLU A 92 22.82 -6.35 -14.62
CA GLU A 92 22.63 -7.54 -15.47
C GLU A 92 21.86 -7.23 -16.76
N PHE A 93 20.86 -6.34 -16.67
CA PHE A 93 19.92 -6.06 -17.74
C PHE A 93 19.82 -4.56 -18.07
N PRO A 94 20.92 -3.92 -18.51
CA PRO A 94 20.99 -2.47 -18.68
C PRO A 94 20.03 -1.89 -19.73
N LYS A 95 19.46 -2.74 -20.61
CA LYS A 95 18.52 -2.34 -21.67
C LYS A 95 17.04 -2.53 -21.30
N SER A 96 16.75 -3.11 -20.13
CA SER A 96 15.38 -3.39 -19.69
C SER A 96 14.74 -2.15 -19.07
N GLN A 97 13.41 -2.17 -18.98
CA GLN A 97 12.64 -1.17 -18.23
C GLN A 97 12.53 -1.58 -16.76
N PHE A 98 12.71 -0.63 -15.85
CA PHE A 98 12.62 -0.87 -14.42
C PHE A 98 11.49 -0.07 -13.80
N VAL A 99 10.70 -0.75 -12.98
CA VAL A 99 9.53 -0.16 -12.30
C VAL A 99 9.62 -0.43 -10.82
N LEU A 100 9.72 0.62 -10.02
CA LEU A 100 9.42 0.54 -8.59
C LEU A 100 7.91 0.72 -8.43
N LEU A 101 7.19 -0.35 -8.09
CA LEU A 101 5.78 -0.28 -7.79
C LEU A 101 5.66 -0.12 -6.27
N SER A 102 5.57 1.14 -5.81
CA SER A 102 5.41 1.51 -4.40
C SER A 102 4.77 2.88 -4.29
N ASN A 103 3.97 3.10 -3.24
CA ASN A 103 3.42 4.42 -2.94
C ASN A 103 4.38 5.30 -2.10
N ASP A 104 5.53 4.78 -1.71
CA ASP A 104 6.50 5.49 -0.88
C ASP A 104 7.36 6.45 -1.71
N LYS A 105 7.28 7.75 -1.41
CA LYS A 105 8.13 8.77 -2.04
C LYS A 105 9.60 8.68 -1.61
N GLY A 106 9.93 7.85 -0.62
CA GLY A 106 11.30 7.52 -0.24
C GLY A 106 12.14 6.96 -1.39
N PHE A 107 11.50 6.41 -2.42
CA PHE A 107 12.18 5.91 -3.63
C PHE A 107 12.50 7.00 -4.69
N ASP A 108 11.96 8.21 -4.58
CA ASP A 108 12.21 9.30 -5.54
C ASP A 108 13.72 9.55 -5.79
N PRO A 109 14.60 9.59 -4.75
CA PRO A 109 16.02 9.83 -4.96
C PRO A 109 16.71 8.71 -5.73
N VAL A 110 16.38 7.44 -5.48
CA VAL A 110 17.03 6.30 -6.16
C VAL A 110 16.60 6.22 -7.63
N VAL A 111 15.34 6.54 -7.95
CA VAL A 111 14.86 6.63 -9.34
C VAL A 111 15.62 7.73 -10.08
N LYS A 112 15.68 8.94 -9.51
CA LYS A 112 16.41 10.06 -10.12
C LYS A 112 17.88 9.72 -10.33
N HIS A 113 18.52 9.09 -9.34
CA HIS A 113 19.91 8.68 -9.43
C HIS A 113 20.16 7.81 -10.67
N TRP A 114 19.38 6.74 -10.86
CA TRP A 114 19.61 5.82 -11.98
C TRP A 114 19.20 6.40 -13.35
N ILE A 115 18.20 7.27 -13.41
CA ILE A 115 17.88 8.03 -14.63
C ILE A 115 19.09 8.88 -15.06
N THR A 116 19.74 9.58 -14.12
CA THR A 116 20.93 10.41 -14.45
C THR A 116 22.11 9.58 -14.95
N LYS A 117 22.12 8.26 -14.68
CA LYS A 117 23.11 7.29 -15.19
C LYS A 117 22.71 6.66 -16.53
N GLY A 118 21.57 7.05 -17.10
CA GLY A 118 21.10 6.60 -18.42
C GLY A 118 20.23 5.36 -18.40
N TYR A 119 19.77 4.90 -17.23
CA TYR A 119 18.89 3.73 -17.12
C TYR A 119 17.41 4.12 -17.21
N ASN A 120 16.60 3.22 -17.77
CA ASN A 120 15.15 3.38 -17.86
C ASN A 120 14.48 2.91 -16.57
N VAL A 121 14.43 3.79 -15.56
CA VAL A 121 13.81 3.53 -14.27
C VAL A 121 12.66 4.50 -14.04
N ARG A 122 11.54 4.01 -13.52
CA ARG A 122 10.44 4.84 -13.04
C ARG A 122 9.84 4.28 -11.74
N GLN A 123 9.14 5.13 -11.02
CA GLN A 123 8.22 4.72 -9.97
C GLN A 123 6.78 4.81 -10.48
N ASP A 124 5.95 3.84 -10.12
CA ASP A 124 4.53 3.80 -10.46
C ASP A 124 3.68 3.58 -9.19
N PHE A 125 2.51 4.19 -9.18
CA PHE A 125 1.60 4.27 -8.04
C PHE A 125 0.29 3.60 -8.44
N LEU A 126 0.13 2.31 -8.14
CA LEU A 126 -1.04 1.56 -8.60
C LEU A 126 -2.37 2.10 -8.02
N SER A 127 -2.30 2.84 -6.92
CA SER A 127 -3.42 3.58 -6.33
C SER A 127 -3.99 4.67 -7.26
N LEU A 128 -3.19 5.19 -8.20
CA LEU A 128 -3.54 6.28 -9.12
C LEU A 128 -3.96 5.79 -10.51
N ARG A 129 -3.83 4.48 -10.81
CA ARG A 129 -4.38 3.92 -12.05
C ARG A 129 -5.90 3.85 -11.92
N ASN A 130 -6.58 4.69 -12.71
CA ASN A 130 -8.02 4.59 -12.92
C ASN A 130 -8.32 3.21 -13.49
N ASP A 131 -9.35 2.55 -12.95
CA ASP A 131 -9.83 1.31 -13.55
C ASP A 131 -10.31 1.63 -14.98
N PRO A 132 -10.01 0.79 -15.98
CA PRO A 132 -10.42 1.05 -17.35
C PRO A 132 -11.95 1.21 -17.41
N PRO A 133 -12.46 2.15 -18.24
CA PRO A 133 -13.89 2.33 -18.39
C PRO A 133 -14.50 1.03 -18.92
N LYS A 134 -15.40 0.44 -18.13
CA LYS A 134 -16.15 -0.76 -18.53
C LYS A 134 -16.87 -0.47 -19.84
N SER A 135 -16.47 -1.14 -20.93
CA SER A 135 -17.15 -1.08 -22.22
C SER A 135 -18.60 -1.56 -22.06
N SER A 136 -19.54 -0.70 -22.46
CA SER A 136 -20.98 -0.92 -22.38
C SER A 136 -21.51 -1.84 -23.48
N SER A 137 -22.39 -2.78 -23.13
CA SER A 137 -23.48 -3.22 -24.00
C SER A 137 -24.77 -3.45 -23.19
N ALA A 138 -25.67 -2.47 -23.35
CA ALA A 138 -27.14 -2.46 -23.35
C ALA A 138 -28.02 -3.23 -22.31
N HIS A 139 -28.81 -2.41 -21.57
CA HIS A 139 -30.26 -2.48 -21.31
C HIS A 139 -30.86 -3.66 -20.50
N HIS A 140 -31.09 -3.42 -19.20
CA HIS A 140 -32.41 -3.48 -18.55
C HIS A 140 -32.38 -2.85 -17.13
N LYS A 141 -33.36 -1.99 -16.82
CA LYS A 141 -33.80 -1.62 -15.45
C LYS A 141 -35.19 -2.28 -15.24
N PRO A 142 -35.63 -2.65 -14.02
CA PRO A 142 -35.57 -1.79 -12.81
C PRO A 142 -35.29 -2.44 -11.43
N ALA A 143 -34.62 -1.64 -10.57
CA ALA A 143 -34.80 -1.39 -9.11
C ALA A 143 -34.87 -2.54 -8.05
N PRO A 144 -34.84 -2.25 -6.73
CA PRO A 144 -33.66 -1.88 -5.94
C PRO A 144 -33.50 -2.77 -4.69
N LYS A 145 -32.32 -3.36 -4.39
CA LYS A 145 -32.07 -3.93 -3.05
C LYS A 145 -30.65 -3.72 -2.54
N GLN A 146 -30.64 -3.10 -1.36
CA GLN A 146 -29.54 -2.77 -0.44
C GLN A 146 -28.48 -3.87 -0.33
N PRO A 147 -27.16 -3.55 -0.31
CA PRO A 147 -26.16 -4.51 0.13
C PRO A 147 -26.02 -4.48 1.65
N LYS A 148 -26.17 -5.68 2.20
CA LYS A 148 -26.12 -6.03 3.61
C LYS A 148 -24.66 -6.20 4.10
N HIS A 149 -24.52 -5.86 5.37
CA HIS A 149 -23.42 -5.92 6.35
C HIS A 149 -22.67 -7.29 6.41
N HIS A 150 -21.32 -7.40 6.46
CA HIS A 150 -20.38 -7.54 7.64
C HIS A 150 -19.00 -8.14 7.18
N PRO A 151 -17.89 -8.18 7.96
CA PRO A 151 -17.51 -7.51 9.23
C PRO A 151 -16.18 -6.69 9.18
N GLN A 152 -15.91 -5.89 10.22
CA GLN A 152 -15.13 -4.64 10.23
C GLN A 152 -13.67 -4.74 10.79
N LYS A 153 -12.70 -4.04 10.16
CA LYS A 153 -11.79 -3.11 10.87
C LYS A 153 -12.35 -1.72 10.59
N THR A 154 -12.67 -0.98 11.65
CA THR A 154 -13.79 -0.03 11.68
C THR A 154 -13.55 1.29 10.94
N ARG A 155 -14.64 1.82 10.37
CA ARG A 155 -14.80 3.18 9.81
C ARG A 155 -14.18 4.29 10.68
N LEU A 156 -14.03 4.03 11.98
CA LEU A 156 -13.41 4.89 12.99
C LEU A 156 -11.92 5.18 12.75
N ASP A 157 -11.12 4.20 12.28
CA ASP A 157 -9.67 4.41 12.06
C ASP A 157 -9.41 5.45 10.95
N GLN A 158 -10.23 5.42 9.90
CA GLN A 158 -10.22 6.40 8.82
C GLN A 158 -10.77 7.77 9.28
N VAL A 159 -11.75 7.77 10.17
CA VAL A 159 -12.31 9.02 10.71
C VAL A 159 -11.31 9.72 11.65
N ILE A 160 -10.60 8.99 12.51
CA ILE A 160 -9.53 9.55 13.36
C ILE A 160 -8.40 10.13 12.50
N TYR A 161 -8.02 9.44 11.41
CA TYR A 161 -6.98 9.91 10.50
C TYR A 161 -7.37 11.19 9.75
N ASN A 162 -8.64 11.29 9.32
CA ASN A 162 -9.11 12.40 8.49
C ASN A 162 -9.52 13.64 9.31
N ILE A 163 -10.10 13.47 10.50
CA ILE A 163 -10.59 14.61 11.28
C ILE A 163 -9.43 15.34 12.00
N VAL A 164 -8.40 14.61 12.43
CA VAL A 164 -7.22 15.18 13.10
C VAL A 164 -6.27 15.85 12.08
N GLY A 165 -6.51 15.66 10.77
CA GLY A 165 -5.63 16.09 9.69
C GLY A 165 -5.54 17.59 9.44
N SER A 166 -6.48 18.42 9.93
CA SER A 166 -6.50 19.83 9.54
C SER A 166 -5.60 20.76 10.35
N ASN A 167 -5.22 20.43 11.60
CA ASN A 167 -4.44 21.34 12.46
C ASN A 167 -3.68 20.66 13.63
N VAL A 168 -3.48 19.33 13.61
CA VAL A 168 -2.91 18.61 14.76
C VAL A 168 -1.49 18.15 14.51
N LYS A 169 -0.59 18.44 15.45
CA LYS A 169 0.82 18.06 15.33
C LYS A 169 0.96 16.53 15.26
N PRO A 170 1.86 15.99 14.42
CA PRO A 170 2.04 14.55 14.24
C PRO A 170 2.21 13.75 15.55
N ALA A 171 2.96 14.29 16.51
CA ALA A 171 3.20 13.66 17.81
C ALA A 171 1.93 13.47 18.66
N ASP A 172 0.93 14.34 18.47
CA ASP A 172 -0.30 14.29 19.25
C ASP A 172 -1.27 13.21 18.74
N ARG A 173 -1.14 12.80 17.46
CA ARG A 173 -2.07 11.87 16.80
C ARG A 173 -2.11 10.50 17.46
N SER A 174 -0.95 9.93 17.75
CA SER A 174 -0.86 8.62 18.40
C SER A 174 -1.45 8.65 19.81
N LYS A 175 -1.25 9.76 20.53
CA LYS A 175 -1.75 9.94 21.90
C LYS A 175 -3.27 10.18 21.93
N VAL A 176 -3.79 10.99 21.01
CA VAL A 176 -5.24 11.17 20.81
C VAL A 176 -5.91 9.85 20.43
N LYS A 177 -5.31 9.09 19.51
CA LYS A 177 -5.80 7.77 19.11
C LYS A 177 -5.86 6.83 20.31
N GLY A 178 -4.78 6.75 21.10
CA GLY A 178 -4.74 5.94 22.32
C GLY A 178 -5.83 6.32 23.32
N ILE A 179 -6.01 7.61 23.59
CA ILE A 179 -7.05 8.12 24.50
C ILE A 179 -8.45 7.76 24.00
N PHE A 180 -8.70 7.90 22.70
CA PHE A 180 -9.99 7.57 22.10
C PHE A 180 -10.34 6.09 22.26
N TYR A 181 -9.41 5.17 21.97
CA TYR A 181 -9.65 3.74 22.18
C TYR A 181 -9.77 3.35 23.65
N ALA A 182 -9.10 4.07 24.55
CA ALA A 182 -9.16 3.84 25.99
C ALA A 182 -10.38 4.48 26.71
N SER A 183 -11.22 5.24 26.02
CA SER A 183 -12.39 5.91 26.62
C SER A 183 -13.68 5.15 26.33
N GLN A 184 -14.56 5.00 27.33
CA GLN A 184 -15.82 4.24 27.23
C GLN A 184 -17.05 5.15 27.16
N SER A 185 -16.92 6.44 27.53
CA SER A 185 -18.01 7.42 27.43
C SER A 185 -17.52 8.76 26.90
N LYS A 186 -18.44 9.57 26.36
CA LYS A 186 -18.14 10.91 25.84
C LYS A 186 -17.53 11.81 26.91
N ASP A 187 -18.04 11.74 28.15
CA ASP A 187 -17.49 12.50 29.26
C ASP A 187 -16.08 12.03 29.66
N GLU A 188 -15.83 10.71 29.65
CA GLU A 188 -14.52 10.15 29.92
C GLU A 188 -13.50 10.55 28.83
N LEU A 189 -13.92 10.51 27.57
CA LEU A 189 -13.10 10.98 26.44
C LEU A 189 -12.76 12.47 26.61
N ARG A 190 -13.74 13.30 26.97
CA ARG A 190 -13.54 14.74 27.18
C ARG A 190 -12.53 14.98 28.31
N HIS A 191 -12.70 14.31 29.45
CA HIS A 191 -11.81 14.47 30.60
C HIS A 191 -10.38 14.05 30.26
N LYS A 192 -10.19 12.87 29.67
CA LYS A 192 -8.85 12.37 29.31
C LYS A 192 -8.16 13.25 28.26
N LEU A 193 -8.90 13.84 27.32
CA LEU A 193 -8.36 14.77 26.34
C LEU A 193 -7.98 16.12 26.97
N TYR A 194 -8.76 16.60 27.93
CA TYR A 194 -8.47 17.83 28.66
C TYR A 194 -7.24 17.66 29.56
N ASP A 195 -7.14 16.54 30.28
CA ASP A 195 -5.98 16.22 31.11
C ASP A 195 -4.70 16.09 30.26
N ALA A 196 -4.81 15.50 29.06
CA ALA A 196 -3.66 15.24 28.19
C ALA A 196 -3.19 16.45 27.38
N PHE A 197 -4.08 17.39 27.04
CA PHE A 197 -3.80 18.46 26.09
C PHE A 197 -4.21 19.86 26.54
N GLY A 198 -4.79 20.01 27.73
CA GLY A 198 -5.37 21.25 28.22
C GLY A 198 -6.74 21.56 27.59
N PRO A 199 -7.47 22.54 28.13
CA PRO A 199 -8.85 22.82 27.74
C PRO A 199 -8.99 23.24 26.26
N ASP A 200 -8.09 24.07 25.73
CA ASP A 200 -8.21 24.59 24.36
C ASP A 200 -8.06 23.47 23.31
N ARG A 201 -6.94 22.74 23.38
CA ARG A 201 -6.65 21.68 22.43
C ARG A 201 -7.48 20.42 22.70
N GLY A 202 -7.70 20.07 23.97
CA GLY A 202 -8.54 18.95 24.37
C GLY A 202 -9.97 19.13 23.88
N SER A 203 -10.53 20.34 23.98
CA SER A 203 -11.87 20.67 23.45
C SER A 203 -11.94 20.53 21.93
N SER A 204 -10.91 21.02 21.21
CA SER A 204 -10.85 20.86 19.76
C SER A 204 -10.84 19.38 19.35
N TYR A 205 -10.03 18.54 19.98
CA TYR A 205 -9.98 17.11 19.67
C TYR A 205 -11.27 16.38 20.06
N TYR A 206 -11.84 16.76 21.20
CA TYR A 206 -13.09 16.19 21.66
C TYR A 206 -14.26 16.49 20.70
N LYS A 207 -14.38 17.74 20.21
CA LYS A 207 -15.41 18.13 19.24
C LYS A 207 -15.44 17.22 18.01
N TYR A 208 -14.26 16.80 17.57
CA TYR A 208 -14.05 15.99 16.39
C TYR A 208 -14.30 14.49 16.60
N LEU A 209 -14.12 14.02 17.82
CA LEU A 209 -14.17 12.59 18.15
C LEU A 209 -15.45 12.19 18.88
N ARG A 210 -16.13 13.11 19.56
CA ARG A 210 -17.30 12.79 20.39
C ARG A 210 -18.41 12.09 19.60
N ASP A 211 -18.65 12.49 18.35
CA ASP A 211 -19.74 11.91 17.54
C ASP A 211 -19.35 10.49 17.03
N GLN A 212 -18.07 10.13 17.13
CA GLN A 212 -17.57 8.80 16.81
C GLN A 212 -17.65 7.84 17.99
N MET A 213 -17.88 8.35 19.20
CA MET A 213 -18.06 7.52 20.40
C MET A 213 -19.39 6.77 20.40
N ASP A 214 -20.43 7.30 19.75
CA ASP A 214 -21.75 6.65 19.66
C ASP A 214 -21.74 5.43 18.73
N HIS A 215 -20.65 5.25 17.98
CA HIS A 215 -20.48 4.19 16.98
C HIS A 215 -19.33 3.24 17.33
N LYS A 216 -18.83 3.34 18.57
CA LYS A 216 -17.80 2.48 19.14
C LYS A 216 -18.45 1.31 19.86
#